data_AF-A0A447MWH4-F1
#
_entry.id   AF-A0A447MWH4-F1
#
_cell.length_a   1.000
_cell.length_b   1.000
_cell.length_c   1.000
_cell.angle_alpha   90.00
_cell.angle_beta   90.00
_cell.angle_gamma   90.00
#
_symmetry.space_group_name_H-M   'P 1'
#
loop_
_entity.id
_entity.type
_entity.pdbx_description
1 polymer ?
#
loop_
_entity_poly.entity_id
_entity_poly.type
_entity_poly.pdbx_seq_one_letter_code
_entity_poly.pdbx_strand_id
1 'polypeptide(L)'
;MSVAHENARRIISDILGKQNIERVWFVGCGGSLTGFWPGKYFLDCEASKLAVGYITSNEFVHATPKALGKNSVVILASQQGNTAETVAAARVAREKGAATIGLVYQPDTPLCEYSDYIIEYQWARYPENGRPCTTKSRIQPVAGAGNSRPNRGLCAIR
;
A
#
# COMPACT_ATOMS: atom_id res chain seq x y z
N MET A 1 -7.95 13.69 -19.10
CA MET A 1 -7.51 13.25 -17.75
C MET A 1 -6.26 12.39 -17.93
N SER A 2 -5.30 12.47 -17.02
CA SER A 2 -4.07 11.65 -17.11
C SER A 2 -4.35 10.20 -16.67
N VAL A 3 -3.55 9.25 -17.15
CA VAL A 3 -3.65 7.83 -16.75
C VAL A 3 -3.50 7.67 -15.23
N ALA A 4 -2.61 8.44 -14.62
CA ALA A 4 -2.42 8.44 -13.16
C ALA A 4 -3.67 8.92 -12.41
N HIS A 5 -4.37 9.94 -12.91
CA HIS A 5 -5.64 10.40 -12.33
C HIS A 5 -6.67 9.28 -12.34
N GLU A 6 -6.87 8.63 -13.50
CA GLU A 6 -7.87 7.57 -13.63
C GLU A 6 -7.57 6.36 -12.74
N ASN A 7 -6.31 5.95 -12.68
CA ASN A 7 -5.85 4.86 -11.80
C ASN A 7 -6.14 5.16 -10.33
N ALA A 8 -5.74 6.35 -9.86
CA ALA A 8 -5.96 6.75 -8.48
C ALA A 8 -7.46 6.80 -8.14
N ARG A 9 -8.27 7.47 -8.99
CA ARG A 9 -9.72 7.59 -8.77
C ARG A 9 -10.38 6.22 -8.69
N ARG A 10 -10.08 5.32 -9.63
CA ARG A 10 -10.66 3.98 -9.70
C ARG A 10 -10.33 3.15 -8.45
N ILE A 11 -9.07 3.15 -8.03
CA ILE A 11 -8.62 2.40 -6.85
C ILE A 11 -9.31 2.91 -5.58
N ILE A 12 -9.34 4.22 -5.37
CA ILE A 12 -9.95 4.80 -4.17
C ILE A 12 -11.46 4.57 -4.15
N SER A 13 -12.15 4.70 -5.28
CA SER A 13 -13.59 4.39 -5.38
C SER A 13 -13.89 2.92 -5.05
N ASP A 14 -13.08 1.98 -5.54
CA ASP A 14 -13.26 0.55 -5.26
C ASP A 14 -13.00 0.21 -3.78
N ILE A 15 -12.00 0.83 -3.15
CA ILE A 15 -11.75 0.70 -1.70
C ILE A 15 -12.94 1.23 -0.91
N LEU A 16 -13.44 2.43 -1.23
CA LEU A 16 -14.58 3.05 -0.54
C LEU A 16 -15.88 2.25 -0.71
N GLY A 17 -16.02 1.49 -1.80
CA GLY A 17 -17.12 0.55 -1.99
C GLY A 17 -17.08 -0.66 -1.06
N LYS A 18 -15.92 -0.96 -0.45
CA LYS A 18 -15.70 -2.15 0.39
C LYS A 18 -15.44 -1.83 1.86
N GLN A 19 -14.88 -0.66 2.16
CA GLN A 19 -14.50 -0.24 3.50
C GLN A 19 -14.37 1.29 3.63
N ASN A 20 -14.38 1.80 4.87
CA ASN A 20 -14.04 3.18 5.13
C ASN A 20 -12.51 3.40 5.05
N ILE A 21 -12.10 4.64 4.81
CA ILE A 21 -10.70 5.05 4.88
C ILE A 21 -10.57 6.07 6.02
N GLU A 22 -10.15 5.59 7.19
CA GLU A 22 -9.89 6.42 8.37
C GLU A 22 -8.41 6.75 8.52
N ARG A 23 -7.54 5.87 7.99
CA ARG A 23 -6.09 5.97 8.16
C ARG A 23 -5.36 5.64 6.86
N VAL A 24 -4.32 6.39 6.57
CA VAL A 24 -3.40 6.12 5.46
C VAL A 24 -2.00 5.96 6.02
N TRP A 25 -1.30 4.91 5.63
CA TRP A 25 0.12 4.71 5.92
C TRP A 25 0.92 4.75 4.63
N PHE A 26 1.83 5.69 4.52
CA PHE A 26 2.89 5.68 3.52
C PHE A 26 4.07 4.86 4.05
N VAL A 27 4.38 3.76 3.37
CA VAL A 27 5.38 2.80 3.83
C VAL A 27 6.36 2.50 2.69
N GLY A 28 7.65 2.61 2.95
CA GLY A 28 8.69 2.37 1.94
C GLY A 28 10.07 2.39 2.56
N CYS A 29 11.11 2.34 1.72
CA CYS A 29 12.51 2.45 2.16
C CYS A 29 13.22 3.55 1.36
N GLY A 30 13.97 4.41 2.06
CA GLY A 30 14.79 5.47 1.46
C GLY A 30 14.02 6.33 0.45
N GLY A 31 14.51 6.37 -0.78
CA GLY A 31 13.89 7.13 -1.88
C GLY A 31 12.43 6.76 -2.17
N SER A 32 12.05 5.50 -1.96
CA SER A 32 10.67 5.05 -2.17
C SER A 32 9.71 5.61 -1.11
N LEU A 33 10.22 5.85 0.10
CA LEU A 33 9.44 6.50 1.16
C LEU A 33 9.36 8.02 0.92
N THR A 34 10.49 8.67 0.59
CA THR A 34 10.50 10.12 0.33
C THR A 34 9.67 10.49 -0.90
N GLY A 35 9.48 9.58 -1.85
CA GLY A 35 8.55 9.73 -2.97
C GLY A 35 7.10 9.98 -2.54
N PHE A 36 6.71 9.55 -1.33
CA PHE A 36 5.38 9.81 -0.79
C PHE A 36 5.23 11.16 -0.07
N TRP A 37 6.32 11.89 0.17
CA TRP A 37 6.27 13.14 0.93
C TRP A 37 5.27 14.16 0.38
N PRO A 38 5.13 14.38 -0.94
CA PRO A 38 4.12 15.31 -1.47
C PRO A 38 2.69 14.89 -1.10
N GLY A 39 2.38 13.59 -1.18
CA GLY A 39 1.07 13.06 -0.82
C GLY A 39 0.81 13.13 0.69
N LYS A 40 1.83 12.81 1.49
CA LYS A 40 1.79 12.96 2.95
C LYS A 40 1.49 14.40 3.35
N TYR A 41 2.27 15.36 2.84
CA TYR A 41 2.11 16.77 3.14
C TYR A 41 0.74 17.30 2.73
N PHE A 42 0.27 16.94 1.54
CA PHE A 42 -1.06 17.32 1.07
C PHE A 42 -2.17 16.85 2.02
N LEU A 43 -2.13 15.58 2.45
CA LEU A 43 -3.13 15.06 3.38
C LEU A 43 -3.02 15.69 4.77
N ASP A 44 -1.81 15.97 5.27
CA ASP A 44 -1.63 16.68 6.54
C ASP A 44 -2.26 18.09 6.50
N CYS A 45 -2.17 18.79 5.36
CA CYS A 45 -2.74 20.13 5.18
C CYS A 45 -4.25 20.12 4.99
N GLU A 46 -4.76 19.20 4.16
CA GLU A 46 -6.12 19.31 3.62
C GLU A 46 -7.11 18.33 4.27
N ALA A 47 -6.66 17.21 4.82
CA ALA A 47 -7.55 16.18 5.33
C ALA A 47 -7.90 16.41 6.81
N SER A 48 -9.12 16.86 7.10
CA SER A 48 -9.53 17.15 8.49
C SER A 48 -9.92 15.92 9.32
N LYS A 49 -10.09 14.74 8.69
CA LYS A 49 -10.60 13.52 9.36
C LYS A 49 -9.61 12.36 9.36
N LEU A 50 -8.57 12.44 8.54
CA LEU A 50 -7.72 11.30 8.22
C LEU A 50 -6.49 11.28 9.12
N ALA A 51 -6.18 10.13 9.72
CA ALA A 51 -4.88 9.95 10.36
C ALA A 51 -3.86 9.50 9.30
N VAL A 52 -2.77 10.26 9.14
CA VAL A 52 -1.76 10.01 8.11
C VAL A 52 -0.45 9.60 8.76
N GLY A 53 0.01 8.39 8.47
CA GLY A 53 1.28 7.86 8.91
C GLY A 53 2.31 7.79 7.78
N TYR A 54 3.58 7.91 8.16
CA TYR A 54 4.72 7.88 7.25
C TYR A 54 5.89 7.20 7.96
N ILE A 55 6.31 6.03 7.50
CA ILE A 55 7.18 5.15 8.27
C ILE A 55 8.03 4.24 7.37
N THR A 56 9.26 3.97 7.79
CA THR A 56 10.14 3.03 7.07
C THR A 56 9.65 1.59 7.22
N SER A 57 9.79 0.78 6.16
CA SER A 57 9.11 -0.52 6.05
C SER A 57 9.45 -1.47 7.20
N ASN A 58 10.72 -1.61 7.54
CA ASN A 58 11.11 -2.59 8.57
C ASN A 58 10.67 -2.17 9.98
N GLU A 59 10.59 -0.86 10.26
CA GLU A 59 10.02 -0.37 11.51
C GLU A 59 8.52 -0.62 11.57
N PHE A 60 7.80 -0.42 10.46
CA PHE A 60 6.38 -0.76 10.37
C PHE A 60 6.12 -2.26 10.59
N VAL A 61 7.00 -3.14 10.14
CA VAL A 61 6.90 -4.59 10.37
C VAL A 61 7.14 -4.95 11.83
N HIS A 62 8.21 -4.44 12.43
CA HIS A 62 8.61 -4.84 13.79
C HIS A 62 7.88 -4.10 14.91
N ALA A 63 7.45 -2.87 14.64
CA ALA A 63 6.70 -2.02 15.56
C ALA A 63 5.34 -1.65 14.95
N THR A 64 4.61 -2.67 14.44
CA THR A 64 3.34 -2.45 13.73
C THR A 64 2.36 -1.61 14.58
N PRO A 65 1.90 -0.45 14.07
CA PRO A 65 1.00 0.40 14.81
C PRO A 65 -0.28 -0.35 15.18
N LYS A 66 -0.68 -0.32 16.46
CA LYS A 66 -1.96 -0.92 16.91
C LYS A 66 -3.18 -0.32 16.23
N ALA A 67 -3.04 0.89 15.68
CA ALA A 67 -4.09 1.58 14.93
C ALA A 67 -4.30 1.02 13.50
N LEU A 68 -3.39 0.18 12.99
CA LEU A 68 -3.52 -0.47 11.69
C LEU A 68 -4.64 -1.52 11.71
N GLY A 69 -5.54 -1.46 10.73
CA GLY A 69 -6.65 -2.42 10.64
C GLY A 69 -7.57 -2.22 9.44
N LYS A 70 -8.80 -2.73 9.53
CA LYS A 70 -9.80 -2.79 8.43
C LYS A 70 -10.05 -1.45 7.72
N ASN A 71 -10.08 -0.32 8.44
CA ASN A 71 -10.33 1.00 7.85
C ASN A 71 -9.03 1.76 7.52
N SER A 72 -7.93 1.03 7.32
CA SER A 72 -6.63 1.57 6.91
C SER A 72 -6.36 1.25 5.45
N VAL A 73 -5.67 2.18 4.78
CA VAL A 73 -5.02 1.96 3.49
C VAL A 73 -3.52 2.08 3.68
N VAL A 74 -2.76 1.10 3.21
CA VAL A 74 -1.30 1.13 3.24
C VAL A 74 -0.80 1.26 1.80
N ILE A 75 -0.08 2.35 1.54
CA ILE A 75 0.48 2.68 0.23
C ILE A 75 1.99 2.40 0.30
N LEU A 76 2.43 1.45 -0.51
CA LEU A 76 3.79 0.94 -0.52
C LEU A 76 4.48 1.24 -1.85
N ALA A 77 5.79 1.46 -1.83
CA ALA A 77 6.58 1.63 -3.04
C ALA A 77 7.88 0.82 -3.00
N SER A 78 8.18 0.13 -4.10
CA SER A 78 9.48 -0.50 -4.34
C SER A 78 9.73 -0.57 -5.84
N GLN A 79 10.82 0.04 -6.31
CA GLN A 79 11.11 0.15 -7.74
C GLN A 79 11.20 -1.21 -8.44
N GLN A 80 12.02 -2.12 -7.90
CA GLN A 80 12.15 -3.48 -8.42
C GLN A 80 11.16 -4.46 -7.79
N GLY A 81 10.30 -3.98 -6.89
CA GLY A 81 9.27 -4.77 -6.21
C GLY A 81 9.78 -5.91 -5.32
N ASN A 82 11.08 -5.93 -4.98
CA ASN A 82 11.75 -7.03 -4.28
C ASN A 82 12.42 -6.61 -2.96
N THR A 83 12.24 -5.36 -2.51
CA THR A 83 12.72 -4.90 -1.20
C THR A 83 12.04 -5.70 -0.09
N ALA A 84 12.77 -6.63 0.53
CA ALA A 84 12.20 -7.69 1.37
C ALA A 84 11.34 -7.14 2.52
N GLU A 85 11.79 -6.08 3.18
CA GLU A 85 11.06 -5.44 4.26
C GLU A 85 9.78 -4.72 3.79
N THR A 86 9.74 -4.19 2.56
CA THR A 86 8.52 -3.58 2.00
C THR A 86 7.52 -4.64 1.58
N VAL A 87 7.99 -5.78 1.05
CA VAL A 87 7.12 -6.94 0.77
C VAL A 87 6.53 -7.48 2.08
N ALA A 88 7.35 -7.61 3.13
CA ALA A 88 6.88 -8.00 4.46
C ALA A 88 5.88 -6.98 5.05
N ALA A 89 6.09 -5.68 4.85
CA ALA A 89 5.15 -4.64 5.27
C ALA A 89 3.79 -4.76 4.57
N ALA A 90 3.78 -5.03 3.26
CA ALA A 90 2.53 -5.28 2.53
C ALA A 90 1.78 -6.50 3.06
N ARG A 91 2.51 -7.60 3.33
CA ARG A 91 1.95 -8.81 3.94
C ARG A 91 1.33 -8.51 5.30
N VAL A 92 2.06 -7.84 6.20
CA VAL A 92 1.58 -7.47 7.54
C VAL A 92 0.35 -6.56 7.46
N ALA A 93 0.33 -5.59 6.54
CA ALA A 93 -0.82 -4.72 6.32
C ALA A 93 -2.07 -5.51 5.92
N ARG A 94 -1.93 -6.43 4.95
CA ARG A 94 -3.02 -7.29 4.50
C ARG A 94 -3.51 -8.24 5.61
N GLU A 95 -2.60 -8.82 6.39
CA GLU A 95 -2.93 -9.67 7.54
C GLU A 95 -3.73 -8.93 8.63
N LYS A 96 -3.53 -7.61 8.75
CA LYS A 96 -4.35 -6.74 9.62
C LYS A 96 -5.66 -6.28 9.00
N GLY A 97 -5.94 -6.67 7.76
CA GLY A 97 -7.15 -6.33 7.02
C GLY A 97 -7.13 -4.94 6.39
N ALA A 98 -5.97 -4.28 6.32
CA ALA A 98 -5.84 -3.02 5.61
C ALA A 98 -5.82 -3.27 4.09
N ALA A 99 -6.38 -2.34 3.31
CA ALA A 99 -6.25 -2.39 1.85
C ALA A 99 -4.83 -1.96 1.45
N THR A 100 -4.19 -2.70 0.55
CA THR A 100 -2.79 -2.43 0.15
C THR A 100 -2.70 -1.93 -1.29
N ILE A 101 -1.97 -0.83 -1.49
CA ILE A 101 -1.68 -0.26 -2.82
C ILE A 101 -0.17 -0.30 -3.04
N GLY A 102 0.30 -1.12 -3.98
CA GLY A 102 1.71 -1.25 -4.34
C GLY A 102 2.07 -0.42 -5.57
N LEU A 103 3.03 0.48 -5.42
CA LEU A 103 3.67 1.22 -6.51
C LEU A 103 4.97 0.51 -6.90
N VAL A 104 5.03 0.04 -8.14
CA VAL A 104 6.18 -0.68 -8.68
C VAL A 104 6.59 -0.11 -10.03
N TYR A 105 7.87 -0.23 -10.39
CA TYR A 105 8.30 0.03 -11.76
C TYR A 105 8.31 -1.26 -12.59
N GLN A 106 8.68 -2.40 -11.97
CA GLN A 106 8.61 -3.72 -12.60
C GLN A 106 7.30 -4.44 -12.23
N PRO A 107 6.51 -4.92 -13.22
CA PRO A 107 5.32 -5.73 -12.96
C PRO A 107 5.69 -7.13 -12.47
N ASP A 108 4.69 -7.86 -11.96
CA ASP A 108 4.81 -9.28 -11.57
C ASP A 108 5.98 -9.55 -10.58
N THR A 109 6.15 -8.64 -9.62
CA THR A 109 7.20 -8.67 -8.58
C THR A 109 6.66 -9.14 -7.22
N PRO A 110 7.52 -9.54 -6.26
CA PRO A 110 7.08 -10.00 -4.94
C PRO A 110 6.14 -9.03 -4.19
N LEU A 111 6.32 -7.71 -4.32
CA LEU A 111 5.41 -6.73 -3.72
C LEU A 111 3.98 -6.85 -4.28
N CYS A 112 3.84 -7.23 -5.56
CA CYS A 112 2.55 -7.37 -6.22
C CYS A 112 1.69 -8.46 -5.58
N GLU A 113 2.31 -9.54 -5.06
CA GLU A 113 1.59 -10.65 -4.40
C GLU A 113 0.76 -10.18 -3.21
N TYR A 114 1.28 -9.22 -2.44
CA TYR A 114 0.65 -8.68 -1.23
C TYR A 114 -0.05 -7.33 -1.45
N SER A 115 -0.16 -6.88 -2.70
CA SER A 115 -0.82 -5.63 -3.09
C SER A 115 -2.20 -5.91 -3.68
N ASP A 116 -3.27 -5.43 -3.04
CA ASP A 116 -4.63 -5.56 -3.60
C ASP A 116 -4.78 -4.76 -4.90
N TYR A 117 -4.10 -3.61 -4.94
CA TYR A 117 -4.06 -2.71 -6.06
C TYR A 117 -2.61 -2.44 -6.46
N ILE A 118 -2.33 -2.48 -7.77
CA ILE A 118 -0.98 -2.23 -8.29
C ILE A 118 -1.01 -1.03 -9.23
N ILE A 119 -0.06 -0.12 -9.04
CA ILE A 119 0.22 0.99 -9.94
C ILE A 119 1.64 0.82 -10.48
N GLU A 120 1.75 0.58 -11.78
CA GLU A 120 3.01 0.56 -12.51
C GLU A 120 3.43 2.00 -12.87
N TYR A 121 4.31 2.61 -12.08
CA TYR A 121 4.73 3.99 -12.31
C TYR A 121 5.85 4.09 -13.34
N GLN A 122 5.94 5.25 -14.00
CA GLN A 122 6.95 5.48 -15.03
C GLN A 122 8.25 5.99 -14.41
N TRP A 123 9.37 5.53 -14.93
CA TRP A 123 10.70 5.95 -14.52
C TRP A 123 11.66 5.91 -15.71
N ALA A 124 12.59 6.87 -15.75
CA ALA A 124 13.70 6.89 -16.70
C ALA A 124 14.93 7.52 -16.01
N ARG A 125 16.12 7.12 -16.44
CA ARG A 125 17.38 7.67 -15.91
C ARG A 125 17.74 8.91 -16.71
N TYR A 126 17.95 10.04 -16.05
CA TYR A 126 18.43 11.26 -16.71
C TYR A 126 19.69 10.99 -17.56
N PRO A 127 19.79 11.53 -18.80
CA PRO A 127 18.92 12.53 -19.42
C PRO A 127 17.67 11.99 -20.15
N GLU A 128 17.42 10.68 -20.08
CA GLU A 128 16.21 10.11 -20.66
C GLU A 128 14.96 10.64 -19.95
N ASN A 129 13.93 10.95 -20.73
CA ASN A 129 12.59 11.23 -20.24
C ASN A 129 11.71 9.99 -20.47
N GLY A 130 10.83 9.70 -19.50
CA GLY A 130 9.99 8.50 -19.54
C GLY A 130 9.25 8.34 -20.87
N ARG A 131 9.28 7.14 -21.47
CA ARG A 131 8.53 6.84 -22.70
C ARG A 131 7.03 7.14 -22.49
N PRO A 132 6.30 7.67 -23.48
CA PRO A 132 4.86 7.86 -23.35
C PRO A 132 4.13 6.51 -23.29
N CYS A 133 3.46 6.30 -22.16
CA CYS A 133 2.27 5.48 -21.91
C CYS A 133 2.27 3.96 -22.22
N THR A 134 2.37 3.15 -21.15
CA THR A 134 1.36 2.13 -20.80
C THR A 134 1.37 1.89 -19.28
N THR A 135 0.98 2.88 -18.46
CA THR A 135 0.78 2.66 -17.01
C THR A 135 -0.44 1.78 -16.82
N LYS A 136 -0.25 0.46 -16.67
CA LYS A 136 -1.33 -0.47 -16.36
C LYS A 136 -1.57 -0.44 -14.85
N SER A 137 -2.82 -0.26 -14.45
CA SER A 137 -3.24 -0.53 -13.08
C SER A 137 -4.00 -1.85 -13.06
N ARG A 138 -3.58 -2.76 -12.18
CA ARG A 138 -4.22 -4.07 -12.02
C ARG A 138 -4.90 -4.11 -10.65
N ILE A 139 -6.19 -4.43 -10.62
CA ILE A 139 -6.83 -4.89 -9.39
C ILE A 139 -6.56 -6.37 -9.32
N GLN A 140 -5.93 -6.83 -8.24
CA GLN A 140 -5.87 -8.26 -7.97
C GLN A 140 -7.13 -8.67 -7.22
N PRO A 141 -7.78 -9.80 -7.58
CA PRO A 141 -8.83 -10.36 -6.74
C PRO A 141 -8.24 -10.65 -5.36
N VAL A 142 -8.93 -10.22 -4.31
CA VAL A 142 -8.51 -10.47 -2.93
C VAL A 142 -8.44 -11.98 -2.74
N ALA A 143 -7.23 -12.53 -2.61
CA ALA A 143 -7.05 -13.95 -2.36
C ALA A 143 -7.60 -14.28 -0.97
N GLY A 144 -8.80 -14.87 -0.93
CA GLY A 144 -9.37 -15.56 0.22
C GLY A 144 -9.63 -14.69 1.46
N ALA A 145 -10.81 -14.08 1.52
CA ALA A 145 -11.56 -13.99 2.78
C ALA A 145 -12.05 -15.40 3.17
N GLY A 146 -11.10 -16.34 3.33
CA GLY A 146 -11.35 -17.69 3.77
C GLY A 146 -11.59 -17.67 5.28
N ASN A 147 -12.83 -17.91 5.66
CA ASN A 147 -13.24 -18.05 7.04
C ASN A 147 -12.58 -19.30 7.65
N SER A 148 -11.36 -19.17 8.17
CA SER A 148 -10.73 -20.17 9.03
C SER A 148 -10.31 -19.52 10.33
N ARG A 149 -11.28 -19.29 11.22
CA ARG A 149 -10.97 -19.21 12.65
C ARG A 149 -10.46 -20.60 13.06
N PRO A 150 -9.23 -20.74 13.55
CA PRO A 150 -8.89 -21.94 14.32
C PRO A 150 -9.64 -21.82 15.64
N ASN A 151 -10.68 -22.63 15.81
CA ASN A 151 -11.20 -22.93 17.12
C ASN A 151 -10.20 -23.86 17.81
N ARG A 152 -9.51 -23.35 18.84
CA ARG A 152 -8.82 -24.03 19.97
C ARG A 152 -7.74 -23.07 20.50
N GLY A 153 -7.68 -22.68 21.77
CA GLY A 153 -8.48 -22.98 22.94
C GLY A 153 -8.01 -22.05 24.08
N LEU A 154 -8.87 -21.85 25.07
CA LEU A 154 -8.49 -21.23 26.34
C LEU A 154 -7.22 -21.90 26.88
N CYS A 155 -6.16 -21.13 27.09
CA CYS A 155 -5.17 -21.42 28.12
C CYS A 155 -5.15 -20.21 29.05
N ALA A 156 -5.91 -20.35 30.14
CA ALA A 156 -5.84 -19.46 31.28
C ALA A 156 -4.56 -19.77 32.05
N ILE A 157 -3.62 -18.82 32.17
CA ILE A 157 -2.68 -18.76 33.30
C ILE A 157 -2.29 -17.30 33.54
N ARG A 158 -2.66 -16.81 34.74
CA ARG A 158 -2.13 -15.72 35.58
C ARG A 158 -1.53 -14.48 34.92
#